data_AF-A0A7X6MHL9-F1
#
_entry.id   AF-A0A7X6MHL9-F1
#
_cell.length_a   1.000
_cell.length_b   1.000
_cell.length_c   1.000
_cell.angle_alpha   90.00
_cell.angle_beta   90.00
_cell.angle_gamma   90.00
#
_symmetry.space_group_name_H-M   'P 1'
#
loop_
_entity.id
_entity.type
_entity.pdbx_description
1 polymer ?
#
loop_
_entity_poly.entity_id
_entity_poly.type
_entity_poly.pdbx_seq_one_letter_code
_entity_poly.pdbx_strand_id
1 'polypeptide(L)' 'MDETNKSLDDLVRDELGEEPSQEAKDYARELYERYRLPAPGQDGGAAASPRTGAEE' A
#
# COMPACT_ATOMS: atom_id res chain seq x y z
N MET A 1 18.10 -7.74 -25.77
CA MET A 1 17.22 -6.60 -25.41
C MET A 1 17.34 -6.33 -23.92
N ASP A 2 18.56 -6.40 -23.39
CA ASP A 2 18.79 -6.57 -21.96
C ASP A 2 19.54 -5.37 -21.38
N GLU A 3 20.32 -4.68 -22.22
CA GLU A 3 21.05 -3.46 -21.87
C GLU A 3 20.11 -2.28 -21.61
N THR A 4 19.05 -2.12 -22.41
CA THR A 4 18.02 -1.09 -22.17
C THR A 4 17.25 -1.34 -20.88
N ASN A 5 16.90 -2.60 -20.59
CA ASN A 5 16.23 -2.97 -19.34
C ASN A 5 17.13 -2.76 -18.12
N LYS A 6 18.43 -3.07 -18.25
CA LYS A 6 19.42 -2.83 -17.20
C LYS A 6 19.64 -1.35 -16.93
N SER A 7 19.61 -0.52 -17.96
CA SER A 7 19.70 0.95 -17.82
C SER A 7 18.46 1.55 -17.17
N LEU A 8 17.27 0.97 -17.41
CA LEU A 8 16.03 1.41 -16.76
C LEU A 8 16.02 1.03 -15.28
N ASP A 9 16.44 -0.18 -14.92
CA ASP A 9 16.57 -0.63 -13.54
C ASP A 9 17.56 0.25 -12.74
N ASP A 10 18.68 0.61 -13.37
CA ASP A 10 19.70 1.48 -12.78
C ASP A 10 19.17 2.90 -12.55
N LEU A 11 18.48 3.48 -13.54
CA LEU A 11 17.84 4.79 -13.43
C LEU A 11 16.76 4.83 -12.35
N VAL A 12 15.97 3.75 -12.23
CA VAL A 12 14.92 3.63 -11.21
C VAL A 12 15.54 3.49 -9.81
N ARG A 13 16.66 2.78 -9.69
CA ARG A 13 17.39 2.62 -8.42
C ARG A 13 18.10 3.91 -8.00
N ASP A 14 18.59 4.71 -8.94
CA ASP A 14 19.17 6.03 -8.68
C ASP A 14 18.11 7.01 -8.13
N GLU A 15 16.91 7.01 -8.72
CA GLU A 15 15.82 7.91 -8.31
C GLU A 15 15.09 7.46 -7.02
N LEU A 16 14.81 6.16 -6.88
CA LEU A 16 14.02 5.62 -5.75
C LEU A 16 14.90 5.14 -4.58
N GLY A 17 16.21 5.01 -4.79
CA GLY A 17 17.16 4.44 -3.84
C GLY A 17 17.28 2.91 -3.93
N GLU A 18 18.19 2.36 -3.13
CA GLU A 18 18.38 0.92 -3.01
C GLU A 18 17.14 0.22 -2.43
N GLU A 19 17.06 -1.10 -2.67
CA GLU A 19 16.01 -1.92 -2.07
C GLU A 19 16.04 -1.77 -0.54
N PRO A 20 14.89 -1.55 0.13
CA PRO A 20 14.86 -1.38 1.58
C PRO A 20 15.46 -2.60 2.28
N SER A 21 16.23 -2.36 3.34
CA SER A 21 16.85 -3.42 4.14
C SER A 21 15.79 -4.39 4.68
N GLN A 22 16.21 -5.63 4.97
CA GLN A 22 15.32 -6.64 5.57
C GLN A 22 14.69 -6.10 6.88
N GLU A 23 15.48 -5.42 7.70
CA GLU A 23 15.01 -4.76 8.93
C GLU A 23 13.92 -3.70 8.65
N ALA A 24 14.08 -2.89 7.61
CA ALA A 24 13.07 -1.90 7.23
C ALA A 24 11.76 -2.55 6.77
N LYS A 25 11.86 -3.69 6.06
CA LYS A 25 10.69 -4.50 5.66
C LYS A 25 9.98 -5.10 6.87
N ASP A 26 10.72 -5.59 7.84
CA ASP A 26 10.17 -6.16 9.08
C ASP A 26 9.51 -5.06 9.95
N TYR A 27 10.11 -3.88 10.05
CA TYR A 27 9.51 -2.73 10.73
C TYR A 27 8.22 -2.23 10.05
N ALA A 28 8.21 -2.17 8.70
CA ALA A 28 7.01 -1.81 7.95
C ALA A 28 5.87 -2.82 8.17
N ARG A 29 6.20 -4.11 8.30
CA ARG A 29 5.23 -5.15 8.64
C ARG A 29 4.65 -4.94 10.04
N GLU A 30 5.49 -4.70 11.05
CA GLU A 30 5.04 -4.45 12.42
C GLU A 30 4.08 -3.24 12.48
N LEU A 31 4.41 -2.16 11.76
CA LEU A 31 3.56 -0.97 11.68
C LEU A 31 2.21 -1.28 11.01
N TYR A 32 2.23 -2.04 9.91
CA TYR A 32 1.01 -2.46 9.25
C TYR A 32 0.13 -3.30 10.18
N GLU A 33 0.70 -4.25 10.91
CA GLU A 33 -0.07 -5.06 11.86
C GLU A 33 -0.65 -4.22 13.01
N ARG A 34 0.13 -3.26 13.52
CA ARG A 34 -0.28 -2.38 14.62
C ARG A 34 -1.40 -1.42 14.22
N TYR A 35 -1.35 -0.90 12.99
CA TYR A 35 -2.23 0.17 12.53
C TYR A 35 -3.13 -0.22 11.35
N ARG A 36 -3.22 -1.51 11.01
CA ARG A 36 -4.11 -1.95 9.94
C ARG A 36 -5.52 -1.50 10.28
N LEU A 37 -6.12 -0.80 9.33
CA LEU A 37 -7.54 -0.52 9.42
C LEU A 37 -8.28 -1.86 9.34
N PRO A 38 -9.33 -2.06 10.15
CA PRO A 38 -10.28 -3.14 9.92
C PRO A 38 -10.71 -3.11 8.44
N ALA A 39 -10.80 -4.29 7.83
CA ALA A 39 -11.12 -4.39 6.42
C ALA A 39 -12.46 -3.69 6.14
N PRO A 40 -12.62 -2.99 5.00
CA PRO A 40 -13.90 -2.39 4.64
C PRO A 40 -14.96 -3.50 4.58
N GLY A 41 -15.90 -3.48 5.53
CA GLY A 41 -16.91 -4.53 5.75
C GLY A 41 -16.75 -5.37 7.02
N GLN A 42 -15.68 -5.18 7.81
CA GLN A 42 -15.53 -5.76 9.15
C GLN A 42 -16.02 -4.84 10.28
N ASP A 43 -16.27 -3.54 10.03
CA ASP A 43 -16.96 -2.62 10.95
C ASP A 43 -18.44 -2.47 10.60
N GLY A 44 -19.26 -3.40 11.06
CA GLY A 44 -20.70 -3.37 10.80
C GLY A 44 -21.55 -2.44 11.67
N GLY A 45 -21.14 -1.24 12.12
CA GLY A 45 -22.01 -0.55 13.10
C GLY A 45 -21.84 0.88 13.60
N ALA A 46 -20.90 1.73 13.17
CA ALA A 46 -20.83 3.08 13.77
C ALA A 46 -20.16 4.15 12.89
N ALA A 47 -20.80 4.61 11.81
CA ALA A 47 -20.74 6.01 11.36
C ALA A 47 -21.58 6.24 10.09
N ALA A 48 -22.74 6.87 10.28
CA ALA A 48 -23.38 7.86 9.41
C ALA A 48 -23.51 7.58 7.88
N SER A 49 -24.72 7.13 7.53
CA SER A 49 -25.57 7.57 6.40
C SER A 49 -25.10 7.39 4.95
N PRO A 50 -25.79 6.55 4.16
CA PRO A 50 -26.09 6.84 2.76
C PRO A 50 -27.55 7.29 2.63
N ARG A 51 -27.77 8.60 2.40
CA ARG A 51 -29.00 9.02 1.69
C ARG A 51 -28.80 8.68 0.23
N THR A 52 -29.26 7.52 -0.23
CA THR A 52 -29.65 7.35 -1.63
C THR A 52 -30.46 6.07 -1.77
N GLY A 53 -31.76 6.24 -2.00
CA GLY A 53 -32.72 5.15 -2.16
C GLY A 53 -34.10 5.73 -2.35
N ALA A 54 -34.36 6.26 -3.54
CA ALA A 54 -35.69 6.54 -4.06
C ALA A 54 -35.58 6.62 -5.59
N GLU A 55 -35.53 5.45 -6.22
CA GLU A 55 -35.94 5.27 -7.60
C GLU A 55 -37.16 4.34 -7.57
N GLU A 56 -38.34 4.93 -7.68
CA GLU A 56 -39.54 4.39 -8.32
C GLU A 56 -40.28 5.56 -9.01
#